data_AF-A0A9N9Z8T0-F1
#
_entry.id   AF-A0A9N9Z8T0-F1
#
_cell.length_a   1.000
_cell.length_b   1.000
_cell.length_c   1.000
_cell.angle_alpha   90.00
_cell.angle_beta   90.00
_cell.angle_gamma   90.00
#
_symmetry.space_group_name_H-M   'P 1'
#
loop_
_entity.id
_entity.type
_entity.pdbx_description
1 polymer ?
#
loop_
_entity_poly.entity_id
_entity_poly.type
_entity_poly.pdbx_seq_one_letter_code
_entity_poly.pdbx_strand_id
1 'polypeptide(L)'
;MGIHHIDTGRYLLDVKSGLKNPKKQVKRVVAMGQRAVYDGLAAFGDTDNAYGLVEFSNGKIWTTHLARTTTNGFEDLTRVCGTKAPPSSAA
;
A
#
# COMPACT_ATOMS: atom_id res chain seq x y z
N MET A 1 8.97 7.19 1.60
CA MET A 1 7.86 7.07 0.63
C MET A 1 6.61 6.45 1.26
N GLY A 2 6.64 5.23 1.80
CA GLY A 2 5.40 4.49 2.11
C GLY A 2 4.54 4.91 3.31
N ILE A 3 4.99 5.80 4.20
CA ILE A 3 4.22 6.09 5.44
C ILE A 3 2.90 6.81 5.16
N HIS A 4 2.87 7.70 4.16
CA HIS A 4 1.64 8.37 3.75
C HIS A 4 0.62 7.37 3.22
N HIS A 5 1.06 6.41 2.39
CA HIS A 5 0.17 5.36 1.87
C HIS A 5 -0.35 4.42 2.96
N ILE A 6 0.47 4.11 3.99
CA ILE A 6 0.01 3.35 5.15
C ILE A 6 -1.12 4.10 5.86
N ASP A 7 -0.97 5.41 6.06
CA ASP A 7 -2.02 6.22 6.69
C ASP A 7 -3.29 6.29 5.83
N THR A 8 -3.15 6.57 4.54
CA THR A 8 -4.27 6.53 3.57
C THR A 8 -5.00 5.19 3.59
N GLY A 9 -4.27 4.06 3.60
CA GLY A 9 -4.83 2.73 3.69
C GLY A 9 -5.62 2.51 4.99
N ARG A 10 -5.06 2.92 6.13
CA ARG A 10 -5.75 2.81 7.44
C ARG A 10 -7.00 3.68 7.51
N TYR A 11 -6.94 4.88 6.95
CA TYR A 11 -8.03 5.84 6.94
C TYR A 11 -9.17 5.37 6.03
N LEU A 12 -8.90 5.13 4.75
CA LEU A 12 -9.93 4.79 3.76
C LEU A 12 -10.56 3.41 3.99
N LEU A 13 -9.81 2.48 4.57
CA LEU A 13 -10.32 1.13 4.85
C LEU A 13 -11.02 1.02 6.20
N ASP A 14 -11.00 2.05 7.07
CA ASP A 14 -11.58 1.98 8.41
C ASP A 14 -11.17 0.69 9.16
N VAL A 15 -9.86 0.51 9.29
CA VAL A 15 -9.25 -0.76 9.74
C VAL A 15 -9.53 -1.08 11.22
N LYS A 16 -10.15 -0.17 11.96
CA LYS A 16 -10.55 -0.35 13.37
C LYS A 16 -11.94 -0.95 13.51
N SER A 17 -12.78 -0.83 12.48
CA SER A 17 -14.16 -1.30 12.53
C SER A 17 -14.25 -2.80 12.76
N GLY A 18 -15.15 -3.19 13.68
CA GLY A 18 -15.39 -4.58 14.05
C GLY A 18 -14.30 -5.24 14.91
N LEU A 19 -13.24 -4.52 15.32
CA LEU A 19 -12.18 -5.09 16.15
C LEU A 19 -12.49 -5.03 17.64
N LYS A 20 -12.32 -6.15 18.36
CA LYS A 20 -12.35 -6.18 19.83
C LYS A 20 -11.23 -5.35 20.48
N ASN A 21 -10.05 -5.30 19.84
CA ASN A 21 -8.93 -4.48 20.27
C ASN A 21 -8.48 -3.56 19.12
N PRO A 22 -8.86 -2.26 19.16
CA PRO A 22 -8.51 -1.29 18.12
C PRO A 22 -7.00 -1.04 17.92
N LYS A 23 -6.13 -1.52 18.82
CA LYS A 23 -4.67 -1.44 18.66
C LYS A 23 -4.10 -2.59 17.81
N LYS A 24 -4.78 -3.74 17.72
CA LYS A 24 -4.35 -4.91 16.94
C LYS A 24 -4.95 -4.90 15.52
N GLN A 25 -4.54 -3.93 14.71
CA GLN A 25 -5.12 -3.68 13.38
C GLN A 25 -4.52 -4.55 12.28
N VAL A 26 -3.24 -4.94 12.38
CA VAL A 26 -2.52 -5.69 11.35
C VAL A 26 -2.53 -7.18 11.69
N LYS A 27 -2.89 -8.02 10.71
CA LYS A 27 -2.88 -9.47 10.82
C LYS A 27 -1.61 -10.06 10.20
N ARG A 28 -1.24 -9.61 9.00
CA ARG A 28 -0.09 -10.14 8.25
C ARG A 28 0.44 -9.09 7.27
N VAL A 29 1.75 -9.14 7.02
CA VAL A 29 2.44 -8.31 6.04
C VAL A 29 3.30 -9.20 5.15
N VAL A 30 3.27 -8.94 3.85
CA VAL A 30 4.24 -9.46 2.87
C VAL A 30 4.87 -8.24 2.19
N ALA A 31 6.19 -8.19 2.14
CA ALA A 31 6.91 -7.11 1.49
C ALA A 31 8.05 -7.67 0.65
N MET A 32 8.25 -7.08 -0.52
CA MET A 32 9.30 -7.44 -1.47
C MET A 32 9.96 -6.15 -1.96
N GLY A 33 11.27 -6.17 -2.08
CA GLY A 33 12.05 -5.06 -2.61
C GLY A 33 12.96 -5.54 -3.74
N GLN A 34 13.11 -4.70 -4.75
CA GLN A 34 13.95 -4.95 -5.92
C GLN A 34 14.88 -3.75 -6.15
N ARG A 35 16.08 -4.04 -6.63
CA ARG A 35 16.98 -3.07 -7.24
C ARG A 35 16.90 -3.32 -8.74
N ALA A 36 16.04 -2.57 -9.42
CA ALA A 36 15.75 -2.75 -10.83
C ALA A 36 16.68 -1.94 -11.73
N VAL A 37 17.18 -0.80 -11.24
CA VAL A 37 18.02 0.14 -11.99
C VAL A 37 19.33 0.42 -11.28
N TYR A 38 19.31 0.50 -9.95
CA TYR A 38 20.47 0.93 -9.14
C TYR A 38 21.00 -0.19 -8.25
N ASP A 39 21.79 -1.10 -8.83
CA ASP A 39 22.40 -2.22 -8.09
C ASP A 39 23.30 -1.78 -6.94
N GLY A 40 23.93 -0.60 -7.05
CA GLY A 40 24.77 -0.01 -6.00
C GLY A 40 24.04 0.21 -4.67
N LEU A 41 22.70 0.28 -4.68
CA LEU A 41 21.90 0.34 -3.44
C LEU A 41 22.07 -0.88 -2.55
N ALA A 42 22.57 -2.01 -3.08
CA ALA A 42 22.88 -3.19 -2.31
C ALA A 42 23.88 -2.93 -1.17
N ALA A 43 24.85 -2.03 -1.38
CA ALA A 43 25.81 -1.65 -0.34
C ALA A 43 25.16 -0.97 0.87
N PHE A 44 23.95 -0.43 0.71
CA PHE A 44 23.20 0.28 1.75
C PHE A 44 22.00 -0.52 2.28
N GLY A 45 21.80 -1.75 1.79
CA GLY A 45 20.60 -2.54 2.10
C GLY A 45 19.31 -1.90 1.58
N ASP A 46 19.40 -1.09 0.53
CA ASP A 46 18.29 -0.30 -0.02
C ASP A 46 17.78 -0.89 -1.35
N THR A 47 16.56 -0.53 -1.72
CA THR A 47 15.85 -1.01 -2.92
C THR A 47 15.19 0.15 -3.65
N ASP A 48 15.34 0.25 -4.96
CA ASP A 48 14.76 1.33 -5.75
C ASP A 48 13.27 1.15 -6.05
N ASN A 49 12.77 -0.09 -5.95
CA ASN A 49 11.37 -0.48 -6.14
C ASN A 49 10.93 -1.44 -5.03
N ALA A 50 9.66 -1.36 -4.62
CA ALA A 50 9.10 -2.24 -3.60
C ALA A 50 7.60 -2.49 -3.80
N TYR A 51 7.15 -3.65 -3.33
CA TYR A 51 5.76 -4.04 -3.22
C TYR A 51 5.46 -4.43 -1.78
N GLY A 52 4.30 -3.99 -1.27
CA GLY A 52 3.80 -4.36 0.04
C GLY A 52 2.35 -4.82 -0.03
N LEU A 53 2.02 -5.85 0.76
CA LEU A 53 0.67 -6.32 1.01
C LEU A 53 0.45 -6.39 2.52
N VAL A 54 -0.67 -5.84 2.98
CA VAL A 54 -1.11 -5.90 4.37
C VAL A 54 -2.51 -6.48 4.42
N GLU A 55 -2.65 -7.54 5.22
CA GLU A 55 -3.94 -8.02 5.67
C GLU A 55 -4.25 -7.39 7.02
N PHE A 56 -5.37 -6.69 7.11
CA PHE A 56 -5.87 -6.15 8.37
C PHE A 56 -6.72 -7.18 9.12
N SER A 57 -6.79 -7.02 10.43
CA SER A 57 -7.54 -7.90 11.33
C SER A 57 -9.05 -7.90 11.05
N ASN A 58 -9.58 -6.86 10.40
CA ASN A 58 -10.98 -6.77 9.99
C ASN A 58 -11.24 -7.37 8.59
N GLY A 59 -10.27 -8.09 8.03
CA GLY A 59 -10.38 -8.79 6.74
C GLY A 59 -10.11 -7.94 5.51
N LYS A 60 -9.84 -6.64 5.67
CA LYS A 60 -9.50 -5.75 4.56
C LYS A 60 -8.06 -5.95 4.12
N ILE A 61 -7.80 -5.73 2.85
CA ILE A 61 -6.48 -5.89 2.23
C ILE A 61 -6.05 -4.56 1.65
N TRP A 62 -4.79 -4.20 1.87
CA TRP A 62 -4.15 -3.05 1.27
C TRP A 62 -2.85 -3.47 0.60
N THR A 63 -2.62 -2.95 -0.60
CA THR A 63 -1.39 -3.18 -1.37
C THR A 63 -0.76 -1.85 -1.74
N THR A 64 0.55 -1.80 -1.79
CA THR A 64 1.31 -0.60 -2.17
C THR A 64 2.44 -0.96 -3.13
N HIS A 65 2.69 -0.08 -4.07
CA HIS A 65 3.86 -0.08 -4.94
C HIS A 65 4.63 1.20 -4.66
N LEU A 66 5.92 1.09 -4.38
CA LEU A 66 6.81 2.21 -4.15
C LEU A 66 7.93 2.14 -5.17
N ALA A 67 8.19 3.24 -5.87
CA ALA A 67 9.24 3.32 -6.86
C ALA A 67 9.96 4.66 -6.77
N ARG A 68 11.26 4.66 -7.08
CA ARG A 68 12.10 5.87 -7.26
C ARG A 68 12.64 6.01 -8.68
N THR A 69 12.26 5.11 -9.58
CA THR A 69 12.81 4.96 -10.93
C THR A 69 11.79 5.22 -12.03
N THR A 70 10.62 5.77 -11.71
CA THR A 70 9.56 6.08 -12.67
C THR A 70 9.99 7.25 -13.55
N THR A 71 9.80 7.11 -14.87
CA THR A 71 10.21 8.14 -15.86
C THR A 71 9.10 9.13 -16.20
N ASN A 72 7.85 8.85 -15.78
CA ASN A 72 6.67 9.69 -16.02
C ASN A 72 6.52 10.85 -15.01
N GLY A 73 7.53 11.10 -14.18
CA GLY A 73 7.50 12.13 -13.14
C GLY A 73 7.04 11.60 -11.79
N PHE A 74 6.39 12.46 -10.99
CA PHE A 74 5.84 12.10 -9.69
C PHE A 74 4.45 11.48 -9.85
N GLU A 75 4.31 10.23 -9.40
CA GLU A 75 3.04 9.51 -9.36
C GLU A 75 2.66 9.18 -7.92
N ASP A 76 1.46 9.61 -7.52
CA ASP A 76 0.82 9.21 -6.27
C ASP A 76 -0.63 8.86 -6.55
N LEU A 77 -0.97 7.58 -6.35
CA LEU A 77 -2.26 7.01 -6.74
C LEU A 77 -2.79 6.13 -5.61
N THR A 78 -4.08 6.29 -5.32
CA THR A 78 -4.81 5.38 -4.46
C THR A 78 -6.07 4.88 -5.18
N ARG A 79 -6.21 3.56 -5.27
CA ARG A 79 -7.43 2.92 -5.77
C ARG A 79 -8.13 2.20 -4.62
N VAL A 80 -9.39 2.54 -4.36
CA VAL A 80 -10.25 1.87 -3.38
C VAL A 80 -11.25 1.00 -4.11
N CYS A 81 -11.28 -0.29 -3.80
CA CYS A 81 -12.23 -1.24 -4.37
C CYS A 81 -13.25 -1.66 -3.31
N GLY A 82 -14.51 -1.27 -3.51
CA GLY A 82 -15.64 -1.70 -2.70
C GLY A 82 -16.48 -2.78 -3.39
N THR A 83 -17.48 -3.31 -2.69
CA THR A 83 -18.42 -4.29 -3.24
C THR A 83 -19.53 -3.67 -4.10
N LYS A 84 -19.64 -2.34 -4.09
CA LYS A 84 -20.56 -1.57 -4.93
C LYS A 84 -19.74 -0.59 -5.76
N ALA A 85 -19.81 -0.70 -7.08
CA ALA A 85 -19.27 0.32 -7.98
C ALA A 85 -20.21 1.55 -8.00
N PRO A 86 -19.71 2.75 -8.32
CA PRO A 86 -20.59 3.84 -8.74
C PRO A 86 -21.45 3.36 -9.93
N PRO A 87 -22.75 3.73 -10.02
CA PRO A 87 -23.54 3.42 -11.20
C PRO A 87 -22.84 3.94 -12.46
N SER A 88 -22.84 3.15 -13.52
CA SER A 88 -22.08 3.35 -14.78
C SER A 88 -22.56 4.54 -15.63
N SER A 89 -23.21 5.54 -15.03
CA SER A 89 -23.83 6.68 -15.72
C SER A 89 -23.27 8.03 -15.27
N ALA A 90 -22.06 8.05 -14.70
CA ALA A 90 -21.34 9.28 -14.38
C ALA A 90 -20.02 9.30 -15.16
N ALA A 91 -20.13 9.36 -16.49
CA ALA A 91 -19.08 9.71 -17.44
C ALA A 91 -19.68 10.68 -18.46
#